data_AF-A0A101WVW7-F1
#
_entry.id   AF-A0A101WVW7-F1
#
_cell.length_a   1.000
_cell.length_b   1.000
_cell.length_c   1.000
_cell.angle_alpha   90.00
_cell.angle_beta   90.00
_cell.angle_gamma   90.00
#
_symmetry.space_group_name_H-M   'P 1'
#
loop_
_entity.id
_entity.type
_entity.pdbx_description
1 polymer ?
#
loop_
_entity_poly.entity_id
_entity_poly.type
_entity_poly.pdbx_seq_one_letter_code
_entity_poly.pdbx_strand_id
1 'polypeptide(L)'
;MKEPHKFVAAGFGDMVAKYTALFDWRLAYWLGDEPYLDFAAQLAESILNLLLRRVKDVAAQNYIGIETLFYAEVMDGYLMELANTTRVAAGSEHLIAFAIEHVAGKGMHGEQVGLGTIISAYLQNRDWRMVRETLETVGAPTTADELGLSKEELIKALQIAHQMRNWYTILGDRGLSVGKAERLLRYTKIIG
;
A
#
# COMPACT_ATOMS: atom_id res chain seq x y z
N MET A 1 -10.81 -2.93 26.10
CA MET A 1 -11.62 -3.11 24.88
C MET A 1 -10.75 -3.85 23.88
N LYS A 2 -11.21 -4.97 23.28
CA LYS A 2 -10.43 -5.68 22.25
C LYS A 2 -10.89 -5.13 20.91
N GLU A 3 -10.02 -4.41 20.22
CA GLU A 3 -10.35 -3.88 18.88
C GLU A 3 -10.60 -5.04 17.90
N PRO A 4 -11.61 -4.93 17.01
CA PRO A 4 -11.83 -5.90 15.97
C PRO A 4 -10.57 -6.20 15.16
N HIS A 5 -10.29 -7.49 14.93
CA HIS A 5 -9.11 -7.96 14.19
C HIS A 5 -8.89 -7.25 12.84
N LYS A 6 -10.00 -6.92 12.18
CA LYS A 6 -9.99 -6.19 10.91
C LYS A 6 -9.22 -4.86 10.98
N PHE A 7 -9.27 -4.11 12.09
CA PHE A 7 -8.57 -2.82 12.19
C PHE A 7 -7.06 -2.99 12.29
N VAL A 8 -6.59 -4.05 12.96
CA VAL A 8 -5.16 -4.40 13.02
C VAL A 8 -4.66 -4.85 11.65
N ALA A 9 -5.44 -5.67 10.96
CA ALA A 9 -5.14 -6.09 9.59
C ALA A 9 -5.07 -4.90 8.62
N ALA A 10 -6.02 -3.96 8.73
CA ALA A 10 -6.02 -2.73 7.94
C ALA A 10 -4.81 -1.84 8.24
N GLY A 11 -4.48 -1.58 9.51
CA GLY A 11 -3.29 -0.79 9.86
C GLY A 11 -2.00 -1.42 9.35
N PHE A 12 -1.87 -2.76 9.43
CA PHE A 12 -0.74 -3.45 8.81
C PHE A 12 -0.72 -3.27 7.28
N GLY A 13 -1.89 -3.32 6.63
CA GLY A 13 -2.04 -3.08 5.20
C GLY A 13 -1.63 -1.67 4.76
N ASP A 14 -1.85 -0.67 5.61
CA ASP A 14 -1.35 0.69 5.40
C ASP A 14 0.17 0.76 5.56
N MET A 15 0.70 0.12 6.60
CA MET A 15 2.13 0.15 6.89
C MET A 15 2.99 -0.60 5.87
N VAL A 16 2.48 -1.68 5.25
CA VAL A 16 3.22 -2.41 4.21
C VAL A 16 3.41 -1.58 2.93
N ALA A 17 2.60 -0.52 2.73
CA ALA A 17 2.70 0.41 1.60
C ALA A 17 4.08 1.02 1.41
N LYS A 18 4.85 1.18 2.49
CA LYS A 18 6.23 1.67 2.45
C LYS A 18 7.12 0.88 1.50
N TYR A 19 6.79 -0.40 1.27
CA TYR A 19 7.51 -1.26 0.35
C TYR A 19 7.51 -0.72 -1.10
N THR A 20 6.44 -0.02 -1.50
CA THR A 20 6.25 0.56 -2.82
C THR A 20 6.31 2.08 -2.82
N ALA A 21 5.88 2.73 -1.75
CA ALA A 21 5.92 4.19 -1.60
C ALA A 21 7.36 4.72 -1.65
N LEU A 22 8.31 4.09 -0.95
CA LEU A 22 9.70 4.53 -0.94
C LEU A 22 10.37 4.38 -2.30
N PHE A 23 9.97 3.36 -3.07
CA PHE A 23 10.40 3.23 -4.46
C PHE A 23 9.85 4.37 -5.31
N ASP A 24 8.56 4.66 -5.22
CA ASP A 24 7.92 5.73 -5.99
C ASP A 24 8.45 7.11 -5.60
N TRP A 25 8.76 7.35 -4.32
CA TRP A 25 9.36 8.60 -3.88
C TRP A 25 10.76 8.80 -4.47
N ARG A 26 11.58 7.74 -4.46
CA ARG A 26 12.89 7.78 -5.12
C ARG A 26 12.75 7.96 -6.63
N LEU A 27 11.78 7.32 -7.26
CA LEU A 27 11.48 7.50 -8.68
C LEU A 27 11.08 8.95 -8.99
N ALA A 28 10.24 9.56 -8.16
CA ALA A 28 9.81 10.94 -8.28
C ALA A 28 10.94 11.95 -8.10
N TYR A 29 11.93 11.64 -7.25
CA TYR A 29 13.16 12.45 -7.16
C TYR A 29 13.94 12.46 -8.48
N TRP A 30 14.12 11.29 -9.09
CA TRP A 30 14.93 11.18 -10.31
C TRP A 30 14.23 11.68 -11.57
N LEU A 31 12.91 11.51 -11.67
CA LEU A 31 12.15 11.74 -12.92
C LEU A 31 11.03 12.77 -12.80
N GLY A 32 10.65 13.15 -11.58
CA GLY A 32 9.53 14.06 -11.30
C GLY A 32 9.94 15.35 -10.59
N ASP A 33 11.24 15.60 -10.39
CA ASP A 33 11.79 16.77 -9.69
C ASP A 33 11.20 17.01 -8.27
N GLU A 34 10.79 15.94 -7.58
CA GLU A 34 10.29 16.03 -6.20
C GLU A 34 11.44 15.99 -5.17
N PRO A 35 11.35 16.70 -4.04
CA PRO A 35 12.36 16.62 -2.99
C PRO A 35 12.39 15.21 -2.36
N TYR A 36 13.58 14.76 -1.97
CA TYR A 36 13.79 13.46 -1.35
C TYR A 36 14.68 13.60 -0.12
N LEU A 37 14.22 13.04 0.99
CA LEU A 37 14.99 12.96 2.23
C LEU A 37 15.36 11.51 2.49
N ASP A 38 16.58 11.15 2.09
CA ASP A 38 17.13 9.80 2.22
C ASP A 38 17.08 9.28 3.66
N PHE A 39 17.39 10.13 4.64
CA PHE A 39 17.35 9.79 6.06
C PHE A 39 15.96 9.31 6.52
N ALA A 40 14.89 10.02 6.13
CA ALA A 40 13.52 9.62 6.47
C ALA A 40 13.12 8.32 5.76
N ALA A 41 13.53 8.14 4.50
CA ALA A 41 13.28 6.91 3.76
C ALA A 41 13.95 5.68 4.41
N GLN A 42 15.20 5.82 4.87
CA GLN A 42 15.92 4.72 5.56
C GLN A 42 15.27 4.35 6.90
N LEU A 43 14.75 5.33 7.64
CA LEU A 43 14.00 5.08 8.87
C LEU A 43 12.67 4.36 8.58
N ALA A 44 11.93 4.81 7.56
CA ALA A 44 10.69 4.16 7.13
C ALA A 44 10.92 2.71 6.69
N GLU A 45 11.98 2.44 5.91
CA GLU A 45 12.35 1.07 5.51
C GLU A 45 12.71 0.21 6.73
N SER A 46 13.40 0.77 7.72
CA SER A 46 13.74 0.05 8.95
C SER A 46 12.51 -0.33 9.78
N ILE A 47 11.51 0.56 9.85
CA ILE A 47 10.22 0.33 10.50
C ILE A 47 9.46 -0.79 9.77
N LEU A 48 9.36 -0.71 8.44
CA LEU A 48 8.73 -1.76 7.62
C LEU A 48 9.40 -3.12 7.87
N ASN A 49 10.73 -3.18 7.83
CA ASN A 49 11.49 -4.41 8.06
C ASN A 49 11.25 -4.99 9.46
N LEU A 50 11.06 -4.15 10.49
CA LEU A 50 10.68 -4.62 11.81
C LEU A 50 9.27 -5.23 11.82
N LEU A 51 8.30 -4.58 11.18
CA LEU A 51 6.93 -5.10 11.06
C LEU A 51 6.87 -6.44 10.31
N LEU A 52 7.60 -6.57 9.20
CA LEU A 52 7.67 -7.83 8.45
C LEU A 52 8.26 -8.96 9.30
N ARG A 53 9.29 -8.70 10.10
CA ARG A 53 9.84 -9.69 11.07
C ARG A 53 8.84 -10.05 12.17
N ARG A 54 7.90 -9.16 12.48
CA ARG A 54 6.87 -9.30 13.52
C ARG A 54 5.49 -9.67 12.96
N VAL A 55 5.37 -10.02 11.68
CA VAL A 55 4.07 -10.27 11.03
C VAL A 55 3.22 -11.30 11.78
N LYS A 56 3.85 -12.38 12.30
CA LYS A 56 3.14 -13.40 13.10
C LYS A 56 2.71 -12.89 14.47
N ASP A 57 3.49 -11.99 15.07
CA ASP A 57 3.14 -11.35 16.34
C ASP A 57 1.94 -10.40 16.15
N VAL A 58 1.94 -9.63 15.04
CA VAL A 58 0.83 -8.76 14.63
C VAL A 58 -0.43 -9.57 14.36
N ALA A 59 -0.33 -10.65 13.59
CA ALA A 59 -1.44 -11.56 13.30
C ALA A 59 -2.00 -12.22 14.58
N ALA A 60 -1.15 -12.59 15.53
CA ALA A 60 -1.57 -13.12 16.82
C ALA A 60 -2.19 -12.06 17.75
N GLN A 61 -2.11 -10.77 17.38
CA GLN A 61 -2.49 -9.63 18.21
C GLN A 61 -1.89 -9.71 19.63
N ASN A 62 -0.67 -10.23 19.74
CA ASN A 62 0.03 -10.29 21.02
C ASN A 62 0.62 -8.91 21.36
N TYR A 63 1.05 -8.73 22.61
CA TYR A 63 1.58 -7.45 23.09
C TYR A 63 2.68 -6.90 22.18
N ILE A 64 3.64 -7.74 21.77
CA ILE A 64 4.76 -7.34 20.92
C ILE A 64 4.26 -6.86 19.54
N GLY A 65 3.31 -7.60 18.94
CA GLY A 65 2.74 -7.25 17.64
C GLY A 65 1.99 -5.93 17.65
N ILE A 66 1.08 -5.76 18.61
CA ILE A 66 0.27 -4.55 18.74
C ILE A 66 1.14 -3.34 19.10
N GLU A 67 2.09 -3.49 20.02
CA GLU A 67 3.03 -2.44 20.39
C GLU A 67 3.89 -2.01 19.19
N THR A 68 4.40 -2.97 18.42
CA THR A 68 5.22 -2.69 17.22
C THR A 68 4.41 -1.94 16.17
N LEU A 69 3.18 -2.39 15.87
CA LEU A 69 2.31 -1.72 14.90
C LEU A 69 1.95 -0.31 15.37
N PHE A 70 1.53 -0.15 16.63
CA PHE A 70 1.19 1.16 17.19
C PHE A 70 2.34 2.16 17.08
N TYR A 71 3.55 1.79 17.51
CA TYR A 71 4.69 2.69 17.40
C TYR A 71 5.10 2.93 15.95
N ALA A 72 4.93 1.97 15.05
CA ALA A 72 5.21 2.16 13.64
C ALA A 72 4.29 3.23 13.01
N GLU A 73 2.99 3.18 13.31
CA GLU A 73 1.99 4.18 12.89
C GLU A 73 2.31 5.58 13.45
N VAL A 74 2.63 5.65 14.75
CA VAL A 74 3.03 6.91 15.40
C VAL A 74 4.29 7.49 14.75
N MET A 75 5.29 6.66 14.50
CA MET A 75 6.55 7.08 13.87
C MET A 75 6.34 7.54 12.44
N ASP A 76 5.36 6.99 11.73
CA ASP A 76 5.05 7.42 10.37
C ASP A 76 4.60 8.88 10.31
N GLY A 77 3.79 9.31 11.29
CA GLY A 77 3.43 10.71 11.49
C GLY A 77 4.66 11.62 11.66
N TYR A 78 5.61 11.22 12.49
CA TYR A 78 6.86 11.97 12.68
C TYR A 78 7.73 11.98 11.43
N LEU A 79 7.77 10.88 10.66
CA LEU A 79 8.54 10.83 9.42
C LEU A 79 7.93 11.71 8.33
N MET A 80 6.60 11.77 8.24
CA MET A 80 5.93 12.69 7.32
C MET A 80 6.22 14.15 7.65
N GLU A 81 6.21 14.51 8.94
CA GLU A 81 6.60 15.85 9.42
C GLU A 81 8.07 16.15 9.10
N LEU A 82 8.98 15.21 9.41
CA LEU A 82 10.41 15.35 9.15
C LEU A 82 10.71 15.52 7.65
N ALA A 83 10.03 14.76 6.80
CA ALA A 83 10.17 14.83 5.35
C ALA A 83 9.44 16.03 4.73
N ASN A 84 8.55 16.68 5.48
CA ASN A 84 7.60 17.68 5.01
C ASN A 84 6.79 17.20 3.77
N THR A 85 6.44 15.92 3.77
CA THR A 85 5.68 15.28 2.69
C THR A 85 5.13 13.92 3.14
N THR A 86 4.00 13.50 2.57
CA THR A 86 3.44 12.16 2.79
C THR A 86 4.14 11.08 1.94
N ARG A 87 5.09 11.46 1.06
CA ARG A 87 5.78 10.51 0.16
C ARG A 87 6.56 9.40 0.87
N VAL A 88 6.96 9.63 2.13
CA VAL A 88 7.62 8.62 2.96
C VAL A 88 6.71 7.44 3.31
N ALA A 89 5.39 7.67 3.30
CA ALA A 89 4.37 6.67 3.62
C ALA A 89 3.54 6.24 2.40
N ALA A 90 3.43 7.10 1.39
CA ALA A 90 2.48 6.94 0.28
C ALA A 90 3.07 7.19 -1.11
N GLY A 91 2.68 6.34 -2.05
CA GLY A 91 3.00 6.36 -3.48
C GLY A 91 1.83 5.83 -4.30
N SER A 92 2.11 5.02 -5.32
CA SER A 92 1.10 4.48 -6.25
C SER A 92 0.05 3.62 -5.57
N GLU A 93 0.39 2.89 -4.52
CA GLU A 93 -0.56 2.05 -3.79
C GLU A 93 -1.67 2.88 -3.12
N HIS A 94 -1.32 4.04 -2.57
CA HIS A 94 -2.31 4.98 -2.04
C HIS A 94 -3.13 5.65 -3.14
N LEU A 95 -2.53 5.95 -4.30
CA LEU A 95 -3.29 6.46 -5.45
C LEU A 95 -4.35 5.44 -5.92
N ILE A 96 -4.01 4.14 -5.88
CA ILE A 96 -4.95 3.06 -6.16
C ILE A 96 -6.05 3.02 -5.09
N ALA A 97 -5.70 3.12 -3.81
CA ALA A 97 -6.67 3.16 -2.71
C ALA A 97 -7.65 4.33 -2.86
N PHE A 98 -7.16 5.56 -3.07
CA PHE A 98 -8.02 6.73 -3.30
C PHE A 98 -8.94 6.57 -4.51
N ALA A 99 -8.47 5.91 -5.57
CA ALA A 99 -9.32 5.62 -6.72
C ALA A 99 -10.40 4.58 -6.41
N ILE A 100 -10.10 3.56 -5.59
CA ILE A 100 -11.09 2.58 -5.11
C ILE A 100 -12.14 3.28 -4.23
N GLU A 101 -11.71 4.15 -3.32
CA GLU A 101 -12.62 4.97 -2.49
C GLU A 101 -13.54 5.83 -3.35
N HIS A 102 -12.98 6.48 -4.37
CA HIS A 102 -13.73 7.33 -5.28
C HIS A 102 -14.74 6.55 -6.14
N VAL A 103 -14.37 5.35 -6.60
CA VAL A 103 -15.20 4.55 -7.52
C VAL A 103 -16.29 3.75 -6.78
N ALA A 104 -15.95 3.17 -5.62
CA ALA A 104 -16.81 2.20 -4.95
C ALA A 104 -17.05 2.53 -3.46
N GLY A 105 -16.08 3.12 -2.76
CA GLY A 105 -16.21 3.43 -1.33
C GLY A 105 -16.37 2.20 -0.42
N LYS A 106 -15.79 1.05 -0.82
CA LYS A 106 -15.89 -0.24 -0.10
C LYS A 106 -14.55 -0.65 0.52
N GLY A 107 -14.61 -1.31 1.68
CA GLY A 107 -13.42 -1.68 2.45
C GLY A 107 -12.85 -0.53 3.27
N MET A 108 -11.89 -0.82 4.13
CA MET A 108 -11.12 0.18 4.89
C MET A 108 -9.91 0.66 4.08
N HIS A 109 -9.47 1.88 4.35
CA HIS A 109 -8.33 2.50 3.66
C HIS A 109 -7.11 1.56 3.59
N GLY A 110 -6.62 1.09 4.75
CA GLY A 110 -5.46 0.20 4.81
C GLY A 110 -5.64 -1.15 4.11
N GLU A 111 -6.88 -1.65 3.98
CA GLU A 111 -7.16 -2.85 3.18
C GLU A 111 -7.00 -2.58 1.67
N GLN A 112 -7.48 -1.42 1.21
CA GLN A 112 -7.33 -0.98 -0.18
C GLN A 112 -5.88 -0.66 -0.51
N VAL A 113 -5.16 -0.01 0.42
CA VAL A 113 -3.73 0.28 0.33
C VAL A 113 -2.92 -1.01 0.26
N GLY A 114 -3.23 -2.01 1.09
CA GLY A 114 -2.61 -3.34 1.02
C GLY A 114 -2.78 -3.99 -0.37
N LEU A 115 -4.00 -3.97 -0.91
CA LEU A 115 -4.25 -4.46 -2.27
C LEU A 115 -3.46 -3.66 -3.33
N GLY A 116 -3.45 -2.33 -3.20
CA GLY A 116 -2.66 -1.43 -4.05
C GLY A 116 -1.16 -1.76 -4.00
N THR A 117 -0.64 -2.14 -2.83
CA THR A 117 0.78 -2.47 -2.61
C THR A 117 1.17 -3.72 -3.39
N ILE A 118 0.29 -4.73 -3.46
CA ILE A 118 0.50 -5.92 -4.31
C ILE A 118 0.64 -5.52 -5.78
N ILE A 119 -0.27 -4.67 -6.27
CA ILE A 119 -0.30 -4.21 -7.67
C ILE A 119 0.95 -3.40 -7.99
N SER A 120 1.27 -2.43 -7.15
CA SER A 120 2.43 -1.56 -7.30
C SER A 120 3.74 -2.34 -7.24
N ALA A 121 3.87 -3.29 -6.31
CA ALA A 121 5.06 -4.13 -6.22
C ALA A 121 5.29 -4.95 -7.50
N TYR A 122 4.22 -5.47 -8.12
CA TYR A 122 4.32 -6.16 -9.41
C TYR A 122 4.84 -5.23 -10.52
N LEU A 123 4.27 -4.02 -10.63
CA LEU A 123 4.68 -3.03 -11.65
C LEU A 123 6.12 -2.55 -11.44
N GLN A 124 6.57 -2.46 -10.19
CA GLN A 124 7.93 -2.10 -9.82
C GLN A 124 8.92 -3.27 -9.98
N ASN A 125 8.48 -4.44 -10.45
CA ASN A 125 9.27 -5.67 -10.55
C ASN A 125 9.90 -6.08 -9.20
N ARG A 126 9.14 -5.91 -8.12
CA ARG A 126 9.49 -6.29 -6.74
C ARG A 126 8.71 -7.54 -6.32
N ASP A 127 9.03 -8.07 -5.13
CA ASP A 127 8.39 -9.27 -4.62
C ASP A 127 6.98 -9.01 -4.10
N TRP A 128 6.02 -8.92 -5.02
CA TRP A 128 4.60 -8.76 -4.71
C TRP A 128 4.00 -9.99 -3.99
N ARG A 129 4.65 -11.16 -4.10
CA ARG A 129 4.18 -12.38 -3.41
C ARG A 129 4.46 -12.29 -1.92
N MET A 130 5.62 -11.76 -1.52
CA MET A 130 5.92 -11.44 -0.13
C MET A 130 4.87 -10.48 0.47
N VAL A 131 4.51 -9.42 -0.24
CA VAL A 131 3.45 -8.49 0.19
C VAL A 131 2.12 -9.23 0.38
N ARG A 132 1.72 -10.03 -0.60
CA ARG A 132 0.49 -10.84 -0.53
C ARG A 132 0.50 -11.80 0.66
N GLU A 133 1.58 -12.57 0.83
CA GLU A 133 1.70 -13.57 1.90
C GLU A 133 1.65 -12.94 3.29
N THR A 134 2.25 -11.75 3.46
CA THR A 134 2.20 -11.03 4.74
C THR A 134 0.82 -10.44 5.04
N LEU A 135 0.12 -9.91 4.03
CA LEU A 135 -1.28 -9.49 4.15
C LEU A 135 -2.21 -10.67 4.50
N GLU A 136 -2.08 -11.80 3.80
CA GLU A 136 -2.81 -13.04 4.11
C GLU A 136 -2.51 -13.52 5.54
N THR A 137 -1.25 -13.43 5.99
CA THR A 137 -0.85 -13.82 7.35
C THR A 137 -1.56 -13.00 8.42
N VAL A 138 -1.74 -11.69 8.22
CA VAL A 138 -2.46 -10.82 9.16
C VAL A 138 -3.98 -10.81 8.93
N GLY A 139 -4.48 -11.59 7.98
CA GLY A 139 -5.90 -11.66 7.63
C GLY A 139 -6.45 -10.41 6.94
N ALA A 140 -5.60 -9.65 6.25
CA ALA A 140 -6.01 -8.57 5.37
C ALA A 140 -6.45 -9.12 4.00
N PRO A 141 -7.39 -8.48 3.30
CA PRO A 141 -7.85 -8.95 1.99
C PRO A 141 -6.74 -8.80 0.92
N THR A 142 -6.69 -9.73 -0.01
CA THR A 142 -5.72 -9.75 -1.13
C THR A 142 -6.38 -9.97 -2.49
N THR A 143 -7.70 -10.01 -2.54
CA THR A 143 -8.51 -10.15 -3.75
C THR A 143 -9.62 -9.09 -3.79
N ALA A 144 -10.16 -8.87 -5.00
CA ALA A 144 -11.28 -7.95 -5.18
C ALA A 144 -12.53 -8.39 -4.39
N ASP A 145 -12.83 -9.70 -4.42
CA ASP A 145 -14.02 -10.26 -3.77
C ASP A 145 -13.97 -10.12 -2.24
N GLU A 146 -12.81 -10.30 -1.62
CA GLU A 146 -12.64 -10.10 -0.17
C GLU A 146 -12.87 -8.64 0.25
N LEU A 147 -12.61 -7.67 -0.63
CA LEU A 147 -12.92 -6.25 -0.45
C LEU A 147 -14.35 -5.88 -0.87
N GLY A 148 -15.13 -6.82 -1.42
CA GLY A 148 -16.47 -6.58 -1.95
C GLY A 148 -16.50 -5.76 -3.25
N LEU A 149 -15.39 -5.71 -3.98
CA LEU A 149 -15.24 -4.98 -5.24
C LEU A 149 -15.59 -5.87 -6.43
N SER A 150 -16.33 -5.32 -7.38
CA SER A 150 -16.44 -5.97 -8.69
C SER A 150 -15.14 -5.79 -9.48
N LYS A 151 -14.92 -6.69 -10.44
CA LYS A 151 -13.83 -6.57 -11.41
C LYS A 151 -13.87 -5.22 -12.14
N GLU A 152 -15.06 -4.78 -12.52
CA GLU A 152 -15.28 -3.52 -13.26
C GLU A 152 -14.95 -2.29 -12.42
N GLU A 153 -15.33 -2.29 -11.13
CA GLU A 153 -14.99 -1.23 -10.17
C GLU A 153 -13.46 -1.11 -10.03
N LEU A 154 -12.77 -2.23 -9.82
CA LEU A 154 -11.32 -2.24 -9.63
C LEU A 154 -10.56 -1.87 -10.91
N ILE A 155 -11.00 -2.33 -12.08
CA ILE A 155 -10.42 -1.91 -13.36
C ILE A 155 -10.57 -0.41 -13.52
N LYS A 156 -11.77 0.15 -13.27
CA LYS A 156 -12.02 1.60 -13.39
C LYS A 156 -11.12 2.39 -12.43
N ALA A 157 -10.96 1.94 -11.19
CA ALA A 157 -10.04 2.55 -10.23
C ALA A 157 -8.60 2.59 -10.77
N LEU A 158 -8.09 1.49 -11.33
CA LEU A 158 -6.74 1.44 -11.91
C LEU A 158 -6.55 2.37 -13.13
N GLN A 159 -7.61 2.63 -13.91
CA GLN A 159 -7.50 3.58 -15.03
C GLN A 159 -7.25 5.01 -14.55
N ILE A 160 -7.85 5.39 -13.42
CA ILE A 160 -7.83 6.78 -12.91
C ILE A 160 -6.83 7.00 -11.77
N ALA A 161 -6.25 5.95 -11.19
CA ALA A 161 -5.36 6.03 -10.02
C ALA A 161 -4.26 7.09 -10.17
N HIS A 162 -3.57 7.12 -11.33
CA HIS A 162 -2.51 8.11 -11.62
C HIS A 162 -2.97 9.58 -11.57
N GLN A 163 -4.27 9.86 -11.59
CA GLN A 163 -4.85 11.21 -11.57
C GLN A 163 -5.27 11.65 -10.16
N MET A 164 -5.23 10.74 -9.17
CA MET A 164 -5.71 11.04 -7.82
C MET A 164 -4.89 12.13 -7.12
N ARG A 165 -3.59 12.21 -7.42
CA ARG A 165 -2.71 13.32 -7.02
C ARG A 165 -1.70 13.57 -8.13
N ASN A 166 -1.19 14.80 -8.21
CA ASN A 166 -0.10 15.16 -9.12
C ASN A 166 1.25 14.63 -8.59
N TRP A 167 1.43 13.32 -8.69
CA TRP A 167 2.58 12.58 -8.16
C TRP A 167 3.20 11.72 -9.25
N TYR A 168 4.52 11.83 -9.42
CA TYR A 168 5.23 10.88 -10.28
C TYR A 168 5.36 9.53 -9.56
N THR A 169 4.85 8.45 -10.17
CA THR A 169 4.87 7.09 -9.61
C THR A 169 5.08 6.07 -10.73
N ILE A 170 5.20 4.79 -10.38
CA ILE A 170 5.25 3.70 -11.37
C ILE A 170 4.02 3.63 -12.30
N LEU A 171 2.89 4.25 -11.93
CA LEU A 171 1.69 4.29 -12.77
C LEU A 171 1.83 5.18 -14.02
N GLY A 172 2.86 6.03 -14.05
CA GLY A 172 3.12 6.96 -15.15
C GLY A 172 2.03 8.04 -15.30
N ASP A 173 2.01 8.70 -16.46
CA ASP A 173 1.19 9.86 -16.79
C ASP A 173 -0.09 9.51 -17.60
N ARG A 174 -0.12 8.32 -18.22
CA ARG A 174 -1.20 7.90 -19.14
C ARG A 174 -2.16 6.88 -18.53
N GLY A 175 -1.85 6.36 -17.36
CA GLY A 175 -2.61 5.29 -16.70
C GLY A 175 -2.65 3.97 -17.49
N LEU A 176 -3.54 3.09 -17.07
CA LEU A 176 -3.73 1.77 -17.65
C LEU A 176 -4.99 1.71 -18.52
N SER A 177 -4.87 1.16 -19.73
CA SER A 177 -6.05 0.74 -20.51
C SER A 177 -6.77 -0.42 -19.82
N VAL A 178 -8.09 -0.56 -20.01
CA VAL A 178 -8.92 -1.68 -19.50
C VAL A 178 -8.23 -3.04 -19.61
N GLY A 179 -7.76 -3.41 -20.82
CA GLY A 179 -7.13 -4.72 -21.03
C GLY A 179 -5.77 -4.90 -20.35
N LYS A 180 -5.03 -3.81 -20.10
CA LYS A 180 -3.79 -3.85 -19.30
C LYS A 180 -4.09 -3.98 -17.81
N ALA A 181 -5.07 -3.22 -17.31
CA ALA A 181 -5.53 -3.31 -15.93
C ALA A 181 -6.05 -4.72 -15.60
N GLU A 182 -6.88 -5.30 -16.47
CA GLU A 182 -7.36 -6.68 -16.27
C GLU A 182 -6.22 -7.70 -16.24
N ARG A 183 -5.28 -7.64 -17.18
CA ARG A 183 -4.12 -8.56 -17.19
C ARG A 183 -3.27 -8.41 -15.93
N LEU A 184 -3.04 -7.18 -15.49
CA LEU A 184 -2.30 -6.89 -14.27
C LEU A 184 -2.97 -7.57 -13.06
N LEU A 185 -4.27 -7.37 -12.88
CA LEU A 185 -5.04 -7.97 -11.78
C LEU A 185 -5.03 -9.50 -11.80
N ARG A 186 -5.05 -10.12 -12.99
CA ARG A 186 -4.91 -11.58 -13.13
C ARG A 186 -3.51 -12.05 -12.76
N TYR A 187 -2.46 -11.36 -13.21
CA TYR A 187 -1.07 -11.73 -12.90
C TYR A 187 -0.74 -11.60 -11.41
N THR A 188 -1.36 -10.65 -10.71
CA THR A 188 -1.24 -10.49 -9.25
C THR A 188 -2.24 -11.33 -8.45
N LYS A 189 -3.06 -12.17 -9.12
CA LYS A 189 -4.09 -13.03 -8.52
C LYS A 189 -5.12 -12.25 -7.67
N ILE A 190 -5.40 -11.01 -8.02
CA ILE A 190 -6.41 -10.18 -7.34
C ILE A 190 -7.81 -10.50 -7.86
N ILE A 191 -7.89 -10.88 -9.13
CA ILE A 191 -9.09 -11.43 -9.76
C ILE A 191 -8.77 -12.80 -10.38
N GLY A 192 -9.79 -13.66 -10.46
CA GLY A 192 -9.75 -14.95 -11.16
C GLY A 192 -9.71 -14.81 -12.68
#